data_AF-A0AAD2CZA3-F1
#
_entry.id   AF-A0AAD2CZA3-F1
#
_cell.length_a   1.000
_cell.length_b   1.000
_cell.length_c   1.000
_cell.angle_alpha   90.00
_cell.angle_beta   90.00
_cell.angle_gamma   90.00
#
_symmetry.space_group_name_H-M   'P 1'
#
loop_
_entity.id
_entity.type
_entity.pdbx_description
1 polymer ?
#
loop_
_entity_poly.entity_id
_entity_poly.type
_entity_poly.pdbx_seq_one_letter_code
_entity_poly.pdbx_strand_id
1 'polypeptide(L)'
;MQSAGGHMRHRKAYAMRGALSTTASSSPSSSATIKFDFDNIRNEIMNYWLISEAASPKGSTTNARYCCFTYHDGRREYLKPSANWHWLDKELSSNFAGETGAVHIYKGALAALSIRPINDDVLEFCQSHMANEASHLQMFEYIVPDGKRTKLLPIWRLAGFTLGFFPTLLGGSRALYVTVEAVETFVEEHFQDQIVPLKKQNACPDLVKLLESCCEDEVHHKEDAARRLLNQDNPGIDAFWVQPWTSLVRGGSALAAEIARRV
;
A
#
# COMPACT_ATOMS: atom_id res chain seq x y z
N MET A 1 -31.01 -86.78 -1.87
CA MET A 1 -30.74 -86.82 -3.34
C MET A 1 -30.39 -85.39 -3.74
N GLN A 2 -29.20 -84.85 -3.47
CA GLN A 2 -27.90 -85.02 -4.16
C GLN A 2 -27.98 -84.96 -5.70
N SER A 3 -27.48 -83.85 -6.26
CA SER A 3 -26.77 -83.72 -7.55
C SER A 3 -25.99 -82.39 -7.48
N ALA A 4 -24.68 -82.33 -7.21
CA ALA A 4 -23.52 -82.69 -8.06
C ALA A 4 -23.45 -81.85 -9.34
N GLY A 5 -22.64 -80.78 -9.39
CA GLY A 5 -21.26 -80.76 -9.92
C GLY A 5 -21.08 -79.44 -10.70
N GLY A 6 -19.93 -78.78 -10.87
CA GLY A 6 -18.55 -79.12 -10.62
C GLY A 6 -17.68 -78.61 -11.79
N HIS A 7 -16.84 -77.59 -11.56
CA HIS A 7 -15.62 -77.19 -12.32
C HIS A 7 -15.85 -76.62 -13.75
N MET A 8 -15.05 -75.71 -14.34
CA MET A 8 -13.60 -75.52 -14.30
C MET A 8 -13.19 -74.16 -14.95
N ARG A 9 -12.25 -73.46 -14.29
CA ARG A 9 -11.11 -72.64 -14.81
C ARG A 9 -11.30 -71.65 -15.98
N HIS A 10 -10.92 -70.38 -15.72
CA HIS A 10 -9.97 -69.68 -16.58
C HIS A 10 -8.98 -68.83 -15.78
N ARG A 11 -7.68 -69.10 -16.03
CA ARG A 11 -6.53 -68.30 -15.59
C ARG A 11 -6.47 -67.00 -16.41
N LYS A 12 -6.03 -65.90 -15.79
CA LYS A 12 -4.87 -65.10 -16.24
C LYS A 12 -4.44 -64.12 -15.15
N ALA A 13 -3.18 -64.24 -14.77
CA ALA A 13 -2.44 -63.31 -13.95
C ALA A 13 -2.09 -62.05 -14.74
N TYR A 14 -2.00 -60.90 -14.07
CA TYR A 14 -0.89 -59.95 -14.27
C TYR A 14 -0.77 -59.05 -13.03
N ALA A 15 0.40 -59.09 -12.41
CA ALA A 15 0.84 -58.16 -11.40
C ALA A 15 1.30 -56.86 -12.07
N MET A 16 1.09 -55.70 -11.45
CA MET A 16 2.12 -54.65 -11.35
C MET A 16 1.82 -53.69 -10.20
N ARG A 17 2.87 -53.48 -9.41
CA ARG A 17 3.02 -52.44 -8.39
C ARG A 17 3.13 -51.06 -9.05
N GLY A 18 2.59 -50.05 -8.41
CA GLY A 18 2.98 -48.63 -8.56
C GLY A 18 2.63 -47.94 -7.25
N ALA A 19 3.53 -47.90 -6.28
CA ALA A 19 4.51 -46.83 -6.09
C ALA A 19 3.84 -45.49 -5.72
N LEU A 20 3.84 -45.23 -4.42
CA LEU A 20 3.68 -43.91 -3.81
C LEU A 20 4.59 -42.90 -4.52
N SER A 21 4.01 -41.77 -4.93
CA SER A 21 4.76 -40.54 -5.15
C SER A 21 3.95 -39.37 -4.58
N THR A 22 4.32 -39.00 -3.36
CA THR A 22 4.00 -37.71 -2.74
C THR A 22 4.73 -36.62 -3.52
N THR A 23 4.03 -35.94 -4.42
CA THR A 23 4.49 -34.66 -4.97
C THR A 23 3.92 -33.54 -4.12
N ALA A 24 4.73 -33.05 -3.19
CA ALA A 24 4.55 -31.74 -2.59
C ALA A 24 4.56 -30.69 -3.70
N SER A 25 3.43 -30.02 -3.93
CA SER A 25 3.38 -28.86 -4.83
C SER A 25 3.88 -27.63 -4.06
N SER A 26 5.18 -27.42 -4.07
CA SER A 26 5.77 -26.12 -3.79
C SER A 26 5.60 -25.25 -5.04
N SER A 27 4.63 -24.34 -5.02
CA SER A 27 4.55 -23.25 -6.00
C SER A 27 5.44 -22.10 -5.54
N PRO A 28 6.46 -21.68 -6.31
CA PRO A 28 7.23 -20.49 -5.98
C PRO A 28 6.45 -19.25 -6.41
N SER A 29 5.93 -18.49 -5.44
CA SER A 29 5.58 -17.08 -5.66
C SER A 29 6.90 -16.30 -5.75
N SER A 30 7.45 -16.18 -6.96
CA SER A 30 8.48 -15.19 -7.25
C SER A 30 7.84 -14.09 -8.10
N SER A 31 7.17 -13.15 -7.44
CA SER A 31 6.99 -11.83 -8.05
C SER A 31 8.40 -11.31 -8.34
N ALA A 32 8.71 -11.08 -9.62
CA ALA A 32 9.98 -10.49 -10.01
C ALA A 32 10.06 -9.13 -9.28
N THR A 33 10.94 -9.01 -8.29
CA THR A 33 11.07 -7.78 -7.50
C THR A 33 11.41 -6.65 -8.46
N ILE A 34 10.43 -5.78 -8.73
CA ILE A 34 10.63 -4.61 -9.58
C ILE A 34 11.70 -3.77 -8.90
N LYS A 35 12.87 -3.66 -9.54
CA LYS A 35 13.96 -2.84 -9.02
C LYS A 35 13.77 -1.42 -9.52
N PHE A 36 13.38 -0.52 -8.63
CA PHE A 36 13.26 0.90 -8.94
C PHE A 36 14.62 1.59 -8.96
N ASP A 37 14.84 2.45 -9.97
CA ASP A 37 15.94 3.40 -9.99
C ASP A 37 15.49 4.70 -9.31
N PHE A 38 15.70 4.79 -8.00
CA PHE A 38 15.29 5.96 -7.22
C PHE A 38 16.00 7.24 -7.63
N ASP A 39 17.21 7.15 -8.20
CA ASP A 39 17.92 8.32 -8.73
C ASP A 39 17.22 8.83 -9.98
N ASN A 40 16.83 7.94 -10.89
CA ASN A 40 16.03 8.33 -12.06
C ASN A 40 14.69 8.94 -11.65
N ILE A 41 13.95 8.31 -10.73
CA ILE A 41 12.65 8.82 -10.25
C ILE A 41 12.79 10.22 -9.65
N ARG A 42 13.82 10.47 -8.83
CA ARG A 42 14.10 11.82 -8.30
C ARG A 42 14.38 12.83 -9.42
N ASN A 43 15.12 12.43 -10.43
CA ASN A 43 15.42 13.29 -11.57
C ASN A 43 14.15 13.60 -12.38
N GLU A 44 13.25 12.62 -12.56
CA GLU A 44 11.94 12.82 -13.21
C GLU A 44 11.08 13.84 -12.45
N ILE A 45 10.93 13.66 -11.13
CA ILE A 45 10.17 14.59 -10.26
C ILE A 45 10.74 16.00 -10.37
N MET A 46 12.06 16.14 -10.26
CA MET A 46 12.72 17.43 -10.33
C MET A 46 12.57 18.08 -11.71
N ASN A 47 12.74 17.32 -12.80
CA ASN A 47 12.57 17.83 -14.16
C ASN A 47 11.12 18.28 -14.41
N TYR A 48 10.15 17.54 -13.88
CA TYR A 48 8.75 17.92 -13.96
C TYR A 48 8.46 19.22 -13.20
N TRP A 49 9.02 19.38 -12.00
CA TRP A 49 9.00 20.65 -11.27
C TRP A 49 9.63 21.79 -12.08
N LEU A 50 10.81 21.58 -12.66
CA LEU A 50 11.52 22.59 -13.45
C LEU A 50 10.71 23.09 -14.65
N ILE A 51 10.08 22.18 -15.39
CA ILE A 51 9.21 22.53 -16.52
C ILE A 51 8.01 23.36 -16.03
N SER A 52 7.39 22.97 -14.91
CA SER A 52 6.25 23.71 -14.35
C SER A 52 6.63 25.12 -13.85
N GLU A 53 7.77 25.28 -13.20
CA GLU A 53 8.25 26.59 -12.72
C GLU A 53 8.61 27.51 -13.88
N ALA A 54 9.24 26.98 -14.93
CA ALA A 54 9.57 27.73 -16.14
C ALA A 54 8.30 28.24 -16.86
N ALA A 55 7.21 27.47 -16.81
CA ALA A 55 5.91 27.85 -17.36
C ALA A 55 5.10 28.82 -16.45
N SER A 56 5.52 29.05 -15.20
CA SER A 56 4.78 29.89 -14.25
C SER A 56 4.95 31.40 -14.55
N PRO A 57 4.02 32.27 -14.13
CA PRO A 57 4.16 33.72 -14.28
C PRO A 57 5.42 34.29 -13.62
N LYS A 58 5.83 33.70 -12.47
CA LYS A 58 7.10 33.99 -11.80
C LYS A 58 8.30 33.46 -12.58
N GLY A 59 8.13 32.38 -13.34
CA GLY A 59 9.09 31.80 -14.27
C GLY A 59 9.60 32.77 -15.34
N SER A 60 8.81 33.78 -15.71
CA SER A 60 9.28 34.88 -16.58
C SER A 60 10.45 35.67 -15.94
N THR A 61 10.49 35.80 -14.61
CA THR A 61 11.61 36.42 -13.88
C THR A 61 12.77 35.45 -13.62
N THR A 62 12.51 34.15 -13.60
CA THR A 62 13.54 33.10 -13.45
C THR A 62 14.26 32.84 -14.78
N ASN A 63 13.53 32.77 -15.91
CA ASN A 63 14.08 32.76 -17.27
C ASN A 63 14.90 34.04 -17.56
N ALA A 64 14.51 35.18 -17.02
CA ALA A 64 15.25 36.43 -17.15
C ALA A 64 16.50 36.52 -16.25
N ARG A 65 16.60 35.74 -15.17
CA ARG A 65 17.76 35.76 -14.25
C ARG A 65 18.90 34.85 -14.68
N TYR A 66 18.63 33.84 -15.49
CA TYR A 66 19.61 32.81 -15.81
C TYR A 66 19.57 32.49 -17.31
N CYS A 67 20.30 33.27 -18.12
CA CYS A 67 20.54 32.95 -19.53
C CYS A 67 21.16 31.54 -19.75
N CYS A 68 21.67 30.90 -18.69
CA CYS A 68 22.13 29.52 -18.65
C CYS A 68 21.67 28.85 -17.34
N PHE A 69 20.43 28.34 -17.28
CA PHE A 69 19.98 27.55 -16.14
C PHE A 69 20.46 26.10 -16.31
N THR A 70 21.49 25.70 -15.56
CA THR A 70 22.01 24.32 -15.65
C THR A 70 21.17 23.37 -14.80
N TYR A 71 21.23 22.06 -15.12
CA TYR A 71 20.63 21.01 -14.31
C TYR A 71 20.98 21.10 -12.82
N HIS A 72 22.25 21.41 -12.51
CA HIS A 72 22.73 21.56 -11.14
C HIS A 72 22.13 22.78 -10.44
N ASP A 73 21.92 23.89 -11.15
CA ASP A 73 21.28 25.08 -10.58
C ASP A 73 19.81 24.79 -10.26
N GLY A 74 19.12 24.08 -11.16
CA GLY A 74 17.76 23.59 -10.96
C GLY A 74 17.61 22.69 -9.75
N ARG A 75 18.50 21.72 -9.62
CA ARG A 75 18.54 20.84 -8.45
C ARG A 75 18.75 21.61 -7.16
N ARG A 76 19.69 22.57 -7.14
CA ARG A 76 19.93 23.38 -5.93
C ARG A 76 18.72 24.22 -5.56
N GLU A 77 17.99 24.76 -6.54
CA GLU A 77 16.77 25.53 -6.27
C GLU A 77 15.64 24.65 -5.76
N TYR A 78 15.37 23.52 -6.44
CA TYR A 78 14.32 22.57 -6.07
C TYR A 78 14.43 22.07 -4.62
N LEU A 79 15.67 21.80 -4.18
CA LEU A 79 15.95 21.27 -2.84
C LEU A 79 15.86 22.32 -1.72
N LYS A 80 15.70 23.62 -2.04
CA LYS A 80 15.54 24.64 -0.99
C LYS A 80 14.21 24.46 -0.28
N PRO A 81 14.16 24.57 1.06
CA PRO A 81 12.89 24.57 1.80
C PRO A 81 11.93 25.69 1.39
N SER A 82 12.46 26.79 0.82
CA SER A 82 11.68 27.92 0.30
C SER A 82 11.15 27.72 -1.12
N ALA A 83 11.53 26.64 -1.81
CA ALA A 83 11.05 26.37 -3.16
C ALA A 83 9.55 26.14 -3.15
N ASN A 84 8.83 26.67 -4.14
CA ASN A 84 7.41 26.41 -4.27
C ASN A 84 7.18 24.89 -4.39
N TRP A 85 6.17 24.39 -3.71
CA TRP A 85 5.75 23.00 -3.85
C TRP A 85 4.86 22.91 -5.08
N HIS A 86 5.33 22.16 -6.08
CA HIS A 86 4.47 21.74 -7.18
C HIS A 86 3.37 20.82 -6.64
N TRP A 87 2.27 20.63 -7.38
CA TRP A 87 1.18 19.76 -6.91
C TRP A 87 1.72 18.35 -6.59
N LEU A 88 2.62 17.83 -7.43
CA LEU A 88 3.25 16.52 -7.22
C LEU A 88 4.09 16.45 -5.94
N ASP A 89 4.83 17.51 -5.57
CA ASP A 89 5.57 17.53 -4.30
C ASP A 89 4.63 17.38 -3.11
N LYS A 90 3.44 18.00 -3.20
CA LYS A 90 2.42 17.94 -2.15
C LYS A 90 1.87 16.53 -2.03
N GLU A 91 1.50 15.91 -3.15
CA GLU A 91 0.99 14.52 -3.16
C GLU A 91 2.04 13.53 -2.62
N LEU A 92 3.30 13.67 -3.02
CA LEU A 92 4.36 12.81 -2.50
C LEU A 92 4.63 13.03 -1.01
N SER A 93 4.48 14.26 -0.51
CA SER A 93 4.49 14.55 0.93
C SER A 93 3.33 13.89 1.66
N SER A 94 2.12 13.87 1.07
CA SER A 94 0.98 13.16 1.66
C SER A 94 1.12 11.65 1.60
N ASN A 95 1.71 11.07 0.56
CA ASN A 95 2.04 9.64 0.53
C ASN A 95 2.99 9.31 1.67
N PHE A 96 4.09 10.06 1.82
CA PHE A 96 5.04 9.87 2.93
C PHE A 96 4.37 9.96 4.32
N ALA A 97 3.40 10.86 4.48
CA ALA A 97 2.58 10.95 5.69
C ALA A 97 1.66 9.73 5.86
N GLY A 98 1.02 9.29 4.78
CA GLY A 98 0.13 8.14 4.68
C GLY A 98 0.84 6.85 5.08
N GLU A 99 1.96 6.53 4.42
CA GLU A 99 2.79 5.36 4.73
C GLU A 99 3.26 5.36 6.19
N THR A 100 3.63 6.54 6.71
CA THR A 100 3.98 6.69 8.13
C THR A 100 2.79 6.33 9.01
N GLY A 101 1.59 6.78 8.66
CA GLY A 101 0.34 6.44 9.34
C GLY A 101 0.03 4.95 9.27
N ALA A 102 0.10 4.34 8.08
CA ALA A 102 -0.20 2.94 7.81
C ALA A 102 0.67 1.99 8.63
N VAL A 103 2.00 2.20 8.66
CA VAL A 103 2.91 1.47 9.55
C VAL A 103 2.45 1.55 11.01
N HIS A 104 1.96 2.72 11.44
CA HIS A 104 1.53 2.91 12.83
C HIS A 104 0.13 2.34 13.11
N ILE A 105 -0.76 2.23 12.12
CA ILE A 105 -2.01 1.45 12.24
C ILE A 105 -1.68 0.04 12.67
N TYR A 106 -0.77 -0.64 11.97
CA TYR A 106 -0.42 -2.01 12.33
C TYR A 106 0.32 -2.09 13.67
N LYS A 107 1.19 -1.14 14.02
CA LYS A 107 1.79 -1.08 15.37
C LYS A 107 0.73 -0.94 16.47
N GLY A 108 -0.30 -0.12 16.23
CA GLY A 108 -1.44 0.05 17.12
C GLY A 108 -2.23 -1.24 17.27
N ALA A 109 -2.54 -1.90 16.15
CA ALA A 109 -3.24 -3.18 16.14
C ALA A 109 -2.45 -4.26 16.90
N LEU A 110 -1.15 -4.39 16.64
CA LEU A 110 -0.25 -5.32 17.35
C LEU A 110 -0.21 -5.05 18.86
N ALA A 111 -0.16 -3.78 19.26
CA ALA A 111 -0.23 -3.41 20.67
C ALA A 111 -1.57 -3.81 21.30
N ALA A 112 -2.68 -3.63 20.60
CA ALA A 112 -3.99 -4.09 21.07
C ALA A 112 -4.07 -5.62 21.18
N LEU A 113 -3.49 -6.37 20.24
CA LEU A 113 -3.41 -7.83 20.28
C LEU A 113 -2.58 -8.35 21.47
N SER A 114 -1.57 -7.59 21.91
CA SER A 114 -0.80 -7.94 23.11
C SER A 114 -1.61 -7.83 24.40
N ILE A 115 -2.64 -6.97 24.41
CA ILE A 115 -3.56 -6.78 25.55
C ILE A 115 -4.73 -7.75 25.46
N ARG A 116 -5.26 -7.94 24.26
CA ARG A 116 -6.39 -8.83 23.96
C ARG A 116 -6.01 -9.78 22.82
N PRO A 117 -5.35 -10.90 23.12
CA PRO A 117 -5.02 -11.90 22.10
C PRO A 117 -6.28 -12.41 21.40
N ILE A 118 -6.22 -12.56 20.08
CA ILE A 118 -7.34 -13.03 19.24
C ILE A 118 -6.99 -14.38 18.64
N ASN A 119 -6.20 -14.40 17.56
CA ASN A 119 -5.65 -15.60 16.93
C ASN A 119 -4.37 -15.26 16.15
N ASP A 120 -3.63 -16.29 15.75
CA ASP A 120 -2.36 -16.14 15.02
C ASP A 120 -2.59 -15.57 13.61
N ASP A 121 -3.73 -15.85 12.97
CA ASP A 121 -4.05 -15.35 11.63
C ASP A 121 -4.11 -13.81 11.58
N VAL A 122 -4.62 -13.16 12.63
CA VAL A 122 -4.70 -11.69 12.73
C VAL A 122 -3.32 -11.10 13.03
N LEU A 123 -2.51 -11.80 13.82
CA LEU A 123 -1.12 -11.41 14.08
C LEU A 123 -0.30 -11.43 12.78
N GLU A 124 -0.40 -12.52 12.02
CA GLU A 124 0.27 -12.66 10.73
C GLU A 124 -0.17 -11.58 9.74
N PHE A 125 -1.48 -11.32 9.65
CA PHE A 125 -2.02 -10.22 8.85
C PHE A 125 -1.39 -8.87 9.19
N CYS A 126 -1.35 -8.51 10.47
CA CYS A 126 -0.75 -7.25 10.88
C CYS A 126 0.75 -7.18 10.60
N GLN A 127 1.48 -8.28 10.76
CA GLN A 127 2.93 -8.30 10.55
C GLN A 127 3.30 -8.23 9.07
N SER A 128 2.60 -8.97 8.21
CA SER A 128 2.87 -8.98 6.78
C SER A 128 2.53 -7.63 6.16
N HIS A 129 1.33 -7.10 6.40
CA HIS A 129 0.93 -5.80 5.86
C HIS A 129 1.84 -4.67 6.40
N MET A 130 2.19 -4.68 7.70
CA MET A 130 3.15 -3.69 8.23
C MET A 130 4.52 -3.73 7.54
N ALA A 131 4.98 -4.91 7.11
CA ALA A 131 6.25 -5.04 6.39
C ALA A 131 6.15 -4.46 4.96
N ASN A 132 4.99 -4.62 4.31
CA ASN A 132 4.69 -3.96 3.03
C ASN A 132 4.68 -2.43 3.20
N GLU A 133 3.90 -1.90 4.16
CA GLU A 133 3.87 -0.45 4.45
C GLU A 133 5.25 0.12 4.79
N ALA A 134 6.06 -0.62 5.54
CA ALA A 134 7.41 -0.20 5.88
C ALA A 134 8.33 -0.17 4.65
N SER A 135 8.05 -1.00 3.64
CA SER A 135 8.76 -0.99 2.36
C SER A 135 8.32 0.20 1.50
N HIS A 136 7.01 0.49 1.42
CA HIS A 136 6.48 1.68 0.77
C HIS A 136 7.06 2.96 1.39
N LEU A 137 7.02 3.08 2.72
CA LEU A 137 7.58 4.21 3.45
C LEU A 137 9.05 4.44 3.06
N GLN A 138 9.86 3.39 3.00
CA GLN A 138 11.26 3.48 2.57
C GLN A 138 11.39 4.01 1.13
N MET A 139 10.55 3.55 0.21
CA MET A 139 10.56 4.07 -1.17
C MET A 139 10.30 5.58 -1.19
N PHE A 140 9.32 6.06 -0.43
CA PHE A 140 9.04 7.50 -0.31
C PHE A 140 10.15 8.26 0.43
N GLU A 141 10.83 7.67 1.41
CA GLU A 141 12.04 8.25 1.99
C GLU A 141 13.15 8.46 0.93
N TYR A 142 13.29 7.55 -0.03
CA TYR A 142 14.31 7.71 -1.07
C TYR A 142 13.98 8.81 -2.08
N ILE A 143 12.70 8.95 -2.47
CA ILE A 143 12.31 9.85 -3.57
C ILE A 143 11.87 11.24 -3.10
N VAL A 144 11.35 11.39 -1.87
CA VAL A 144 10.88 12.67 -1.34
C VAL A 144 12.01 13.39 -0.60
N PRO A 145 12.45 14.58 -1.07
CA PRO A 145 13.49 15.34 -0.38
C PRO A 145 13.07 15.76 1.03
N ASP A 146 14.01 15.81 1.98
CA ASP A 146 13.74 16.18 3.38
C ASP A 146 12.98 17.52 3.52
N GLY A 147 13.31 18.51 2.69
CA GLY A 147 12.66 19.82 2.69
C GLY A 147 11.23 19.84 2.13
N LYS A 148 10.77 18.71 1.56
CA LYS A 148 9.46 18.49 0.95
C LYS A 148 8.62 17.43 1.69
N ARG A 149 9.14 16.89 2.80
CA ARG A 149 8.39 15.96 3.66
C ARG A 149 7.53 16.73 4.65
N THR A 150 6.40 16.14 5.02
CA THR A 150 5.55 16.74 6.04
C THR A 150 6.27 16.87 7.39
N LYS A 151 6.07 18.01 8.07
CA LYS A 151 6.64 18.25 9.40
C LYS A 151 5.83 17.64 10.54
N LEU A 152 4.63 17.12 10.23
CA LEU A 152 3.68 16.63 11.23
C LEU A 152 3.80 15.11 11.48
N LEU A 153 4.95 14.48 11.18
CA LEU A 153 5.14 13.04 11.39
C LEU A 153 4.74 12.55 12.79
N PRO A 154 5.05 13.23 13.92
CA PRO A 154 4.60 12.76 15.22
C PRO A 154 3.08 12.65 15.35
N ILE A 155 2.33 13.55 14.70
CA ILE A 155 0.87 13.53 14.67
C ILE A 155 0.39 12.34 13.85
N TRP A 156 0.98 12.09 12.68
CA TRP A 156 0.59 10.97 11.81
C TRP A 156 0.87 9.62 12.44
N ARG A 157 2.00 9.49 13.15
CA ARG A 157 2.32 8.28 13.94
C ARG A 157 1.29 8.03 15.03
N LEU A 158 0.91 9.07 15.77
CA LEU A 158 -0.10 8.96 16.83
C LEU A 158 -1.47 8.62 16.24
N ALA A 159 -1.89 9.32 15.19
CA ALA A 159 -3.17 9.10 14.52
C ALA A 159 -3.28 7.66 14.02
N GLY A 160 -2.29 7.19 13.24
CA GLY A 160 -2.22 5.81 12.77
C GLY A 160 -2.27 4.81 13.93
N PHE A 161 -1.44 4.99 14.95
CA PHE A 161 -1.43 4.13 16.14
C PHE A 161 -2.81 4.03 16.79
N THR A 162 -3.48 5.16 17.02
CA THR A 162 -4.81 5.15 17.65
C THR A 162 -5.86 4.49 16.75
N LEU A 163 -5.79 4.71 15.44
CA LEU A 163 -6.71 4.15 14.46
C LEU A 163 -6.58 2.62 14.33
N GLY A 164 -5.39 2.07 14.53
CA GLY A 164 -5.21 0.61 14.61
C GLY A 164 -5.52 0.05 16.00
N PHE A 165 -5.13 0.75 17.07
CA PHE A 165 -5.24 0.26 18.44
C PHE A 165 -6.68 0.14 18.92
N PHE A 166 -7.48 1.20 18.84
CA PHE A 166 -8.82 1.23 19.45
C PHE A 166 -9.81 0.27 18.78
N PRO A 167 -9.93 0.22 17.43
CA PRO A 167 -10.82 -0.73 16.77
C PRO A 167 -10.44 -2.17 17.10
N THR A 168 -9.16 -2.51 17.04
CA THR A 168 -8.66 -3.85 17.37
C THR A 168 -8.96 -4.22 18.82
N LEU A 169 -8.73 -3.30 19.77
CA LEU A 169 -8.97 -3.56 21.19
C LEU A 169 -10.45 -3.79 21.51
N LEU A 170 -11.32 -2.93 20.96
CA LEU A 170 -12.75 -2.92 21.30
C LEU A 170 -13.55 -3.93 20.46
N GLY A 171 -13.36 -3.89 19.14
CA GLY A 171 -14.12 -4.67 18.16
C GLY A 171 -13.38 -5.88 17.58
N GLY A 172 -12.16 -6.16 18.05
CA GLY A 172 -11.39 -7.32 17.64
C GLY A 172 -10.93 -7.25 16.17
N SER A 173 -10.67 -8.42 15.60
CA SER A 173 -10.23 -8.58 14.21
C SER A 173 -11.19 -7.98 13.20
N ARG A 174 -12.50 -8.07 13.47
CA ARG A 174 -13.54 -7.51 12.62
C ARG A 174 -13.42 -5.99 12.47
N ALA A 175 -13.31 -5.27 13.59
CA ALA A 175 -13.20 -3.81 13.53
C ALA A 175 -11.86 -3.35 12.95
N LEU A 176 -10.78 -4.12 13.17
CA LEU A 176 -9.52 -3.93 12.46
C LEU A 176 -9.70 -4.05 10.95
N TYR A 177 -10.27 -5.15 10.45
CA TYR A 177 -10.41 -5.36 9.01
C TYR A 177 -11.34 -4.34 8.33
N VAL A 178 -12.43 -3.91 8.97
CA VAL A 178 -13.27 -2.80 8.46
C VAL A 178 -12.46 -1.50 8.41
N THR A 179 -11.61 -1.26 9.40
CA THR A 179 -10.76 -0.06 9.42
C THR A 179 -9.73 -0.09 8.29
N VAL A 180 -9.04 -1.22 8.10
CA VAL A 180 -8.06 -1.39 7.02
C VAL A 180 -8.74 -1.25 5.65
N GLU A 181 -9.83 -1.98 5.40
CA GLU A 181 -10.57 -1.88 4.13
C GLU A 181 -11.03 -0.45 3.82
N ALA A 182 -11.48 0.31 4.82
CA ALA A 182 -11.85 1.71 4.67
C ALA A 182 -10.64 2.63 4.39
N VAL A 183 -9.49 2.39 5.05
CA VAL A 183 -8.25 3.13 4.79
C VAL A 183 -7.76 2.84 3.39
N GLU A 184 -7.62 1.57 3.00
CA GLU A 184 -7.06 1.20 1.70
C GLU A 184 -7.95 1.60 0.52
N THR A 185 -9.27 1.65 0.73
CA THR A 185 -10.18 2.24 -0.28
C THR A 185 -9.83 3.71 -0.54
N PHE A 186 -9.51 4.47 0.50
CA PHE A 186 -9.07 5.85 0.32
C PHE A 186 -7.67 5.93 -0.30
N VAL A 187 -6.74 5.07 0.12
CA VAL A 187 -5.36 5.10 -0.38
C VAL A 187 -5.32 4.75 -1.88
N GLU A 188 -6.10 3.78 -2.33
CA GLU A 188 -6.26 3.47 -3.76
C GLU A 188 -6.72 4.70 -4.56
N GLU A 189 -7.80 5.36 -4.11
CA GLU A 189 -8.31 6.59 -4.74
C GLU A 189 -7.22 7.67 -4.79
N HIS A 190 -6.47 7.84 -3.69
CA HIS A 190 -5.38 8.81 -3.58
C HIS A 190 -4.23 8.55 -4.55
N PHE A 191 -3.85 7.29 -4.77
CA PHE A 191 -2.86 6.93 -5.79
C PHE A 191 -3.38 7.18 -7.20
N GLN A 192 -4.64 6.83 -7.48
CA GLN A 192 -5.24 7.07 -8.80
C GLN A 192 -5.30 8.56 -9.16
N ASP A 193 -5.58 9.42 -8.17
CA ASP A 193 -5.55 10.88 -8.32
C ASP A 193 -4.16 11.42 -8.72
N GLN A 194 -3.09 10.66 -8.48
CA GLN A 194 -1.72 10.99 -8.90
C GLN A 194 -1.35 10.35 -10.24
N ILE A 195 -1.66 9.06 -10.39
CA ILE A 195 -1.30 8.24 -11.56
C ILE A 195 -1.99 8.77 -12.81
N VAL A 196 -3.29 9.08 -12.74
CA VAL A 196 -4.08 9.48 -13.92
C VAL A 196 -3.56 10.79 -14.54
N PRO A 197 -3.33 11.87 -13.78
CA PRO A 197 -2.74 13.10 -14.34
C PRO A 197 -1.33 12.90 -14.92
N LEU A 198 -0.48 12.11 -14.27
CA LEU A 198 0.89 11.84 -14.73
C LEU A 198 0.90 11.10 -16.07
N LYS A 199 0.09 10.03 -16.19
CA LYS A 199 -0.08 9.29 -17.45
C LYS A 199 -0.63 10.17 -18.57
N LYS A 200 -1.66 10.98 -18.27
CA LYS A 200 -2.26 11.89 -19.27
C LYS A 200 -1.25 12.89 -19.83
N GLN A 201 -0.27 13.30 -19.02
CA GLN A 201 0.79 14.22 -19.41
C GLN A 201 2.05 13.51 -19.95
N ASN A 202 2.07 12.17 -19.92
CA ASN A 202 3.26 11.36 -20.19
C ASN A 202 4.47 11.81 -19.35
N ALA A 203 4.22 12.15 -18.08
CA ALA A 203 5.20 12.69 -17.14
C ALA A 203 5.62 11.64 -16.13
N CYS A 204 6.91 11.65 -15.76
CA CYS A 204 7.52 10.80 -14.73
C CYS A 204 7.18 9.30 -14.86
N PRO A 205 7.53 8.64 -15.99
CA PRO A 205 7.12 7.26 -16.25
C PRO A 205 7.62 6.24 -15.21
N ASP A 206 8.80 6.44 -14.61
CA ASP A 206 9.29 5.52 -13.58
C ASP A 206 8.65 5.81 -12.21
N LEU A 207 8.31 7.07 -11.93
CA LEU A 207 7.46 7.39 -10.77
C LEU A 207 6.08 6.73 -10.91
N VAL A 208 5.46 6.80 -12.09
CA VAL A 208 4.16 6.18 -12.35
C VAL A 208 4.20 4.68 -12.04
N LYS A 209 5.23 3.96 -12.51
CA LYS A 209 5.40 2.53 -12.19
C LYS A 209 5.53 2.27 -10.70
N LEU A 210 6.23 3.13 -9.96
CA LEU A 210 6.35 3.02 -8.51
C LEU A 210 4.99 3.21 -7.83
N LEU A 211 4.26 4.26 -8.18
CA LEU A 211 2.93 4.53 -7.63
C LEU A 211 1.93 3.43 -7.98
N GLU A 212 1.99 2.86 -9.19
CA GLU A 212 1.17 1.72 -9.60
C GLU A 212 1.49 0.48 -8.77
N SER A 213 2.78 0.17 -8.56
CA SER A 213 3.18 -0.96 -7.73
C SER A 213 2.67 -0.82 -6.30
N CYS A 214 2.79 0.36 -5.68
CA CYS A 214 2.21 0.60 -4.36
C CYS A 214 0.68 0.46 -4.38
N CYS A 215 0.02 1.06 -5.37
CA CYS A 215 -1.44 0.98 -5.51
C CYS A 215 -1.94 -0.46 -5.69
N GLU A 216 -1.21 -1.32 -6.40
CA GLU A 216 -1.53 -2.75 -6.54
C GLU A 216 -1.43 -3.48 -5.20
N ASP A 217 -0.39 -3.18 -4.41
CA ASP A 217 -0.24 -3.72 -3.05
C ASP A 217 -1.38 -3.26 -2.13
N GLU A 218 -1.82 -1.99 -2.21
CA GLU A 218 -2.95 -1.50 -1.40
C GLU A 218 -4.30 -2.11 -1.81
N VAL A 219 -4.51 -2.34 -3.10
CA VAL A 219 -5.69 -3.10 -3.56
C VAL A 219 -5.67 -4.51 -2.98
N HIS A 220 -4.50 -5.17 -2.95
CA HIS A 220 -4.36 -6.47 -2.31
C HIS A 220 -4.62 -6.41 -0.80
N HIS A 221 -4.14 -5.37 -0.09
CA HIS A 221 -4.41 -5.17 1.33
C HIS A 221 -5.92 -5.05 1.61
N LYS A 222 -6.60 -4.20 0.83
CA LYS A 222 -8.05 -4.01 0.87
C LYS A 222 -8.80 -5.33 0.66
N GLU A 223 -8.43 -6.08 -0.38
CA GLU A 223 -9.06 -7.36 -0.71
C GLU A 223 -8.81 -8.44 0.34
N ASP A 224 -7.63 -8.48 0.95
CA ASP A 224 -7.31 -9.39 2.05
C ASP A 224 -8.17 -9.09 3.29
N ALA A 225 -8.28 -7.81 3.67
CA ALA A 225 -9.17 -7.39 4.75
C ALA A 225 -10.63 -7.77 4.46
N ALA A 226 -11.13 -7.49 3.25
CA ALA A 226 -12.49 -7.83 2.83
C ALA A 226 -12.75 -9.35 2.86
N ARG A 227 -11.80 -10.15 2.36
CA ARG A 227 -11.91 -11.62 2.38
C ARG A 227 -11.96 -12.17 3.80
N ARG A 228 -11.15 -11.62 4.70
CA ARG A 228 -11.13 -12.02 6.12
C ARG A 228 -12.40 -11.60 6.87
N LEU A 229 -13.08 -10.53 6.44
CA LEU A 229 -14.40 -10.18 6.94
C LEU A 229 -15.47 -11.20 6.54
N LEU A 230 -15.44 -11.67 5.29
CA LEU A 230 -16.38 -12.68 4.77
C LEU A 230 -16.22 -14.05 5.41
N ASN A 231 -14.99 -14.42 5.79
CA ASN A 231 -14.67 -15.71 6.39
C ASN A 231 -14.98 -15.80 7.90
N GLN A 232 -15.42 -14.71 8.54
CA GLN A 232 -15.88 -14.78 9.93
C GLN A 232 -17.33 -15.26 9.95
N ASP A 233 -17.63 -16.30 10.76
CA ASP A 233 -18.96 -16.93 10.96
C ASP A 233 -20.03 -16.01 11.60
N ASN A 234 -19.97 -14.71 11.32
CA ASN A 234 -20.90 -13.72 11.82
C ASN A 234 -21.36 -12.86 10.64
N PRO A 235 -22.60 -13.05 10.13
CA PRO A 235 -23.07 -12.30 8.99
C PRO A 235 -23.20 -10.85 9.43
N GLY A 236 -22.52 -9.95 8.73
CA GLY A 236 -22.89 -8.55 8.83
C GLY A 236 -21.81 -7.64 8.32
N ILE A 237 -21.64 -7.54 7.01
CA ILE A 237 -21.24 -6.27 6.39
C ILE A 237 -22.29 -5.16 6.76
N ASP A 238 -23.40 -5.57 7.38
CA ASP A 238 -24.60 -4.82 7.77
C ASP A 238 -24.65 -4.38 9.25
N ALA A 239 -23.57 -4.51 10.03
CA ALA A 239 -23.61 -4.01 11.40
C ALA A 239 -23.78 -2.48 11.41
N PHE A 240 -24.67 -1.98 12.27
CA PHE A 240 -25.10 -0.57 12.26
C PHE A 240 -23.96 0.46 12.38
N TRP A 241 -22.82 0.06 12.93
CA TRP A 241 -21.66 0.92 13.13
C TRP A 241 -20.69 0.94 11.94
N VAL A 242 -20.75 -0.03 11.02
CA VAL A 242 -19.76 -0.20 9.94
C VAL A 242 -19.77 1.01 9.00
N GLN A 243 -20.93 1.34 8.42
CA GLN A 243 -21.01 2.45 7.46
C GLN A 243 -20.66 3.82 8.07
N PRO A 244 -21.14 4.17 9.30
CA PRO A 244 -20.67 5.37 9.99
C PRO A 244 -19.15 5.37 10.22
N TRP A 245 -18.58 4.24 10.65
CA TRP A 245 -17.15 4.12 10.91
C TRP A 245 -16.33 4.26 9.62
N THR A 246 -16.68 3.53 8.56
CA THR A 246 -16.02 3.63 7.25
C THR A 246 -16.04 5.05 6.71
N SER A 247 -17.18 5.74 6.83
CA SER A 247 -17.31 7.14 6.40
C SER A 247 -16.42 8.08 7.22
N LEU A 248 -16.32 7.86 8.54
CA LEU A 248 -15.43 8.61 9.43
C LEU A 248 -13.96 8.38 9.07
N VAL A 249 -13.56 7.13 8.86
CA VAL A 249 -12.18 6.76 8.51
C VAL A 249 -11.80 7.38 7.16
N ARG A 250 -12.64 7.20 6.13
CA ARG A 250 -12.38 7.78 4.80
C ARG A 250 -12.31 9.31 4.83
N GLY A 251 -13.26 9.96 5.50
CA GLY A 251 -13.26 11.41 5.65
C GLY A 251 -12.04 11.93 6.44
N GLY A 252 -11.66 11.20 7.50
CA GLY A 252 -10.46 11.49 8.30
C GLY A 252 -9.17 11.35 7.49
N SER A 253 -9.02 10.28 6.71
CA SER A 253 -7.85 10.06 5.85
C SER A 253 -7.76 11.13 4.76
N ALA A 254 -8.88 11.51 4.14
CA ALA A 254 -8.91 12.60 3.15
C ALA A 254 -8.48 13.95 3.75
N LEU A 255 -8.96 14.28 4.95
CA LEU A 255 -8.55 15.48 5.66
C LEU A 255 -7.06 15.44 6.05
N ALA A 256 -6.57 14.30 6.52
CA ALA A 256 -5.17 14.11 6.88
C ALA A 256 -4.25 14.31 5.67
N ALA A 257 -4.60 13.74 4.52
CA ALA A 257 -3.87 13.93 3.26
C ALA A 257 -3.87 15.41 2.85
N GLU A 258 -5.02 16.10 2.91
CA GLU A 258 -5.10 17.54 2.61
C GLU A 258 -4.21 18.39 3.53
N ILE A 259 -4.13 18.04 4.82
CA ILE A 259 -3.22 18.72 5.76
C ILE A 259 -1.78 18.40 5.38
N ALA A 260 -1.41 17.13 5.18
CA ALA A 260 -0.05 16.72 4.84
C ALA A 260 0.47 17.35 3.53
N ARG A 261 -0.43 17.67 2.58
CA ARG A 261 -0.12 18.42 1.35
C ARG A 261 0.32 19.87 1.59
N ARG A 262 0.14 20.42 2.79
CA ARG A 262 0.33 21.85 3.10
C ARG A 262 1.45 22.16 4.10
N VAL A 263 1.93 21.18 4.86
CA VAL A 263 2.81 21.37 6.04
C VAL A 263 3.95 20.39 6.14
#